data_AF-A0A7S0SM21-F1
#
_entry.id   AF-A0A7S0SM21-F1
#
_cell.length_a   1.000
_cell.length_b   1.000
_cell.length_c   1.000
_cell.angle_alpha   90.00
_cell.angle_beta   90.00
_cell.angle_gamma   90.00
#
_symmetry.space_group_name_H-M   'P 1'
#
loop_
_entity.id
_entity.type
_entity.pdbx_description
1 polymer ?
#
loop_
_entity_poly.entity_id
_entity_poly.type
_entity_poly.pdbx_seq_one_letter_code
_entity_poly.pdbx_strand_id
1 'polypeptide(L)'
;MVSDTCCRSCMIAGTFPRNWSFMHRAVTGLMGALSALHENEMAHRDLKLDNVLLCCQCEASSDCTCFRENSCDVCAKLANFGMSRRGSMMGMSSDDVRGTIMYIPPERVHYDRVTHHKNFYVLVDIYALGLLIWELLYYVHHGENITCMEIIMPDCVEDKEVLISITSGKFVPPCDFLPDVVRKFLGSCWHLK
;
A
#
# COMPACT_ATOMS: atom_id res chain seq x y z
N MET A 1 0.90 26.34 -3.13
CA MET A 1 0.22 25.07 -3.43
C MET A 1 1.15 23.99 -2.92
N VAL A 2 0.80 23.36 -1.79
CA VAL A 2 1.63 22.31 -1.18
C VAL A 2 1.81 21.23 -2.23
N SER A 3 3.06 20.86 -2.55
CA SER A 3 3.31 19.83 -3.55
C SER A 3 2.72 18.51 -3.06
N ASP A 4 1.63 18.06 -3.68
CA ASP A 4 1.09 16.72 -3.47
C ASP A 4 2.19 15.70 -3.80
N THR A 5 2.90 15.25 -2.77
CA THR A 5 4.04 14.34 -2.90
C THR A 5 3.58 12.99 -2.42
N CYS A 6 3.87 11.93 -3.18
CA CYS A 6 3.49 10.59 -2.77
C CYS A 6 4.35 10.10 -1.59
N CYS A 7 3.79 9.20 -0.78
CA CYS A 7 4.45 8.62 0.38
C CYS A 7 5.81 8.02 0.02
N ARG A 8 5.89 7.30 -1.12
CA ARG A 8 7.14 6.70 -1.60
C ARG A 8 8.24 7.75 -1.75
N SER A 9 7.97 8.83 -2.47
CA SER A 9 8.93 9.92 -2.67
C SER A 9 9.33 10.60 -1.35
N CYS A 10 8.38 10.80 -0.44
CA CYS A 10 8.69 11.35 0.89
C CYS A 10 9.61 10.43 1.71
N MET A 11 9.41 9.11 1.65
CA MET A 11 10.25 8.16 2.37
C MET A 11 11.67 8.12 1.80
N ILE A 12 11.81 8.09 0.46
CA ILE A 12 13.10 8.15 -0.24
C ILE A 12 13.85 9.44 0.10
N ALA A 13 13.15 10.58 0.13
CA ALA A 13 13.72 11.87 0.48
C ALA A 13 14.03 12.04 1.98
N GLY A 14 13.66 11.08 2.84
CA GLY A 14 13.81 11.21 4.28
C GLY A 14 12.88 12.25 4.93
N THR A 15 11.85 12.70 4.21
CA THR A 15 10.92 13.76 4.66
C THR A 15 9.61 13.21 5.21
N PHE A 16 9.34 11.90 5.02
CA PHE A 16 8.18 11.24 5.61
C PHE A 16 8.30 11.24 7.15
N PRO A 17 7.26 11.66 7.91
CA PRO A 17 7.35 11.71 9.37
C PRO A 17 7.55 10.34 10.01
N ARG A 18 8.68 10.18 10.72
CA ARG A 18 8.97 8.99 11.55
C ARG A 18 8.30 9.11 12.92
N ASN A 19 6.97 9.20 12.92
CA ASN A 19 6.18 9.38 14.13
C ASN A 19 5.00 8.40 14.16
N TRP A 20 4.86 7.67 15.26
CA TRP A 20 3.79 6.67 15.41
C TRP A 20 2.38 7.26 15.40
N SER A 21 2.17 8.44 16.00
CA SER A 21 0.88 9.12 15.97
C SER A 21 0.53 9.59 14.56
N PHE A 22 1.51 10.05 13.78
CA PHE A 22 1.32 10.35 12.35
C PHE A 22 0.91 9.10 11.59
N MET A 23 1.69 8.03 11.74
CA MET A 23 1.49 6.75 11.08
C MET A 23 0.07 6.25 11.34
N HIS A 24 -0.34 6.19 12.61
CA HIS A 24 -1.67 5.74 13.00
C HIS A 24 -2.78 6.54 12.30
N ARG A 25 -2.67 7.89 12.25
CA ARG A 25 -3.63 8.73 11.51
C ARG A 25 -3.62 8.43 10.01
N ALA A 26 -2.44 8.29 9.42
CA ALA A 26 -2.28 8.00 8.00
C ALA A 26 -2.96 6.66 7.64
N VAL A 27 -2.66 5.57 8.35
CA VAL A 27 -3.28 4.26 8.10
C VAL A 27 -4.77 4.27 8.39
N THR A 28 -5.22 4.94 9.45
CA THR A 28 -6.66 5.09 9.72
C THR A 28 -7.35 5.80 8.55
N GLY A 29 -6.75 6.87 8.02
CA GLY A 29 -7.27 7.60 6.86
C GLY A 29 -7.31 6.74 5.60
N LEU A 30 -6.26 5.95 5.34
CA LEU A 30 -6.20 5.02 4.20
C LEU A 30 -7.26 3.93 4.30
N MET A 31 -7.42 3.32 5.48
CA MET A 31 -8.44 2.31 5.74
C MET A 31 -9.85 2.89 5.59
N GLY A 32 -10.09 4.09 6.09
CA GLY A 32 -11.37 4.79 5.93
C GLY A 32 -11.68 5.12 4.47
N ALA A 33 -10.69 5.62 3.72
CA ALA A 33 -10.84 5.89 2.29
C ALA A 33 -11.12 4.61 1.49
N LEU A 34 -10.43 3.52 1.82
CA LEU A 34 -10.64 2.23 1.15
C LEU A 34 -12.01 1.62 1.52
N SER A 35 -12.43 1.70 2.78
CA SER A 35 -13.77 1.27 3.22
C SER A 35 -14.85 2.01 2.45
N ALA A 36 -14.75 3.34 2.36
CA ALA A 36 -15.70 4.16 1.60
C ALA A 36 -15.72 3.77 0.11
N LEU A 37 -14.57 3.43 -0.48
CA LEU A 37 -14.48 2.95 -1.85
C LEU A 37 -15.22 1.62 -2.04
N HIS A 38 -14.97 0.67 -1.13
CA HIS A 38 -15.56 -0.67 -1.14
C HIS A 38 -17.07 -0.66 -0.89
N GLU A 39 -17.55 0.20 0.02
CA GLU A 39 -18.98 0.43 0.28
C GLU A 39 -19.74 0.94 -0.96
N ASN A 40 -19.04 1.61 -1.88
CA ASN A 40 -19.59 2.08 -3.16
C ASN A 40 -19.46 1.05 -4.30
N GLU A 41 -19.17 -0.21 -3.95
CA GLU A 41 -18.94 -1.33 -4.87
C GLU A 41 -17.79 -1.09 -5.87
N MET A 42 -16.81 -0.30 -5.45
CA MET A 42 -15.59 -0.03 -6.23
C MET A 42 -14.38 -0.64 -5.53
N ALA A 43 -13.40 -1.06 -6.32
CA ALA A 43 -12.09 -1.47 -5.82
C ALA A 43 -11.02 -0.60 -6.49
N HIS A 44 -9.93 -0.33 -5.76
CA HIS A 44 -8.83 0.52 -6.22
C HIS A 44 -7.97 -0.18 -7.28
N ARG A 45 -7.56 -1.43 -6.98
CA ARG A 45 -6.82 -2.39 -7.83
C ARG A 45 -5.35 -2.08 -8.11
N ASP A 46 -4.84 -1.01 -7.54
CA ASP A 46 -3.46 -0.52 -7.70
C ASP A 46 -3.01 0.20 -6.40
N LEU A 47 -3.24 -0.43 -5.25
CA LEU A 47 -2.77 0.14 -3.98
C LEU A 47 -1.25 -0.06 -3.87
N LYS A 48 -0.54 1.06 -3.81
CA LYS A 48 0.91 1.16 -3.59
C LYS A 48 1.24 2.52 -2.97
N LEU A 49 2.40 2.67 -2.32
CA LEU A 49 2.76 3.95 -1.70
C LEU A 49 2.91 5.11 -2.69
N ASP A 50 3.17 4.79 -3.95
CA ASP A 50 3.22 5.75 -5.07
C ASP A 50 1.85 6.38 -5.35
N ASN A 51 0.77 5.67 -5.03
CA ASN A 51 -0.62 6.12 -5.16
C ASN A 51 -1.20 6.64 -3.84
N VAL A 52 -0.38 6.83 -2.80
CA VAL A 52 -0.77 7.52 -1.57
C VAL A 52 -0.14 8.91 -1.55
N LEU A 53 -0.98 9.94 -1.58
CA LEU A 53 -0.54 11.32 -1.49
C LEU A 53 -0.63 11.82 -0.06
N LEU A 54 0.32 12.65 0.34
CA LEU A 54 0.28 13.36 1.60
C LEU A 54 -0.12 14.81 1.37
N CYS A 55 -1.21 15.24 2.00
CA CYS A 55 -1.79 16.56 1.82
C CYS A 55 -1.82 17.32 3.16
N CYS A 56 -1.44 18.59 3.13
CA CYS A 56 -1.52 19.56 4.24
C CYS A 56 -2.73 20.48 4.00
N GLN A 57 -3.68 20.57 4.94
CA GLN A 57 -4.85 21.44 4.83
C GLN A 57 -4.66 22.84 5.45
N CYS A 58 -3.44 23.19 5.87
CA CYS A 58 -3.21 24.49 6.50
C CYS A 58 -3.34 25.65 5.50
N GLU A 59 -3.72 26.83 6.00
CA GLU A 59 -3.88 28.04 5.19
C GLU A 59 -2.55 28.57 4.60
N ALA A 60 -1.42 28.20 5.20
CA ALA A 60 -0.08 28.59 4.75
C ALA A 60 0.35 27.79 3.50
N SER A 61 0.01 28.30 2.32
CA SER A 61 0.19 27.58 1.05
C SER A 61 1.62 27.54 0.49
N SER A 62 2.57 28.30 1.06
CA SER A 62 3.97 28.38 0.61
C SER A 62 5.01 27.91 1.64
N ASP A 63 4.73 28.08 2.94
CA ASP A 63 5.61 27.70 4.06
C ASP A 63 4.90 26.77 5.07
N CYS A 64 4.15 25.76 4.59
CA CYS A 64 3.51 24.76 5.47
C CYS A 64 4.59 24.02 6.29
N THR A 65 4.65 24.26 7.61
CA THR A 65 5.52 23.54 8.55
C THR A 65 4.86 22.28 9.12
N CYS A 66 3.55 22.09 8.88
CA CYS A 66 2.74 21.00 9.42
C CYS A 66 3.36 19.61 9.21
N PHE A 67 4.06 19.41 8.10
CA PHE A 67 4.77 18.16 7.82
C PHE A 67 5.93 17.91 8.78
N ARG A 68 6.77 18.95 9.02
CA ARG A 68 7.92 18.86 9.93
C ARG A 68 7.49 18.81 11.39
N GLU A 69 6.41 19.50 11.71
CA GLU A 69 5.85 19.58 13.06
C GLU A 69 4.90 18.42 13.39
N ASN A 70 4.63 17.52 12.43
CA ASN A 70 3.67 16.44 12.59
C ASN A 70 2.27 16.93 13.03
N SER A 71 1.81 18.01 12.41
CA SER A 71 0.48 18.55 12.66
C SER A 71 -0.61 17.52 12.31
N CYS A 72 -1.76 17.65 12.97
CA CYS A 72 -2.98 16.95 12.61
C CYS A 72 -3.56 17.39 11.25
N ASP A 73 -3.11 18.52 10.69
CA ASP A 73 -3.56 19.02 9.38
C ASP A 73 -3.01 18.23 8.19
N VAL A 74 -2.01 17.37 8.42
CA VAL A 74 -1.46 16.48 7.40
C VAL A 74 -2.24 15.17 7.38
N CYS A 75 -2.74 14.80 6.20
CA CYS A 75 -3.52 13.60 5.98
C CYS A 75 -3.00 12.81 4.76
N ALA A 76 -3.12 11.48 4.82
CA ALA A 76 -2.88 10.61 3.68
C ALA A 76 -4.16 10.46 2.85
N LYS A 77 -4.05 10.53 1.53
CA LYS A 77 -5.15 10.37 0.58
C LYS A 77 -4.79 9.32 -0.46
N LEU A 78 -5.74 8.44 -0.78
CA LEU A 78 -5.65 7.55 -1.92
C LEU A 78 -5.81 8.35 -3.22
N ALA A 79 -4.97 8.07 -4.20
CA ALA A 79 -4.95 8.72 -5.50
C ALA A 79 -4.85 7.69 -6.63
N ASN A 80 -4.89 8.17 -7.87
CA ASN A 80 -4.76 7.35 -9.07
C ASN A 80 -5.86 6.28 -9.21
N PHE A 81 -7.10 6.75 -9.36
CA PHE A 81 -8.28 5.91 -9.61
C PHE A 81 -8.40 5.42 -11.06
N GLY A 82 -7.34 5.51 -11.88
CA GLY A 82 -7.37 5.12 -13.29
C GLY A 82 -7.72 3.64 -13.52
N MET A 83 -7.41 2.79 -12.53
CA MET A 83 -7.78 1.38 -12.49
C MET A 83 -9.04 1.08 -11.66
N SER A 84 -9.59 2.09 -10.98
CA SER A 84 -10.73 1.90 -10.08
C SER A 84 -12.04 1.78 -10.86
N ARG A 85 -12.77 0.68 -10.66
CA ARG A 85 -13.99 0.38 -11.41
C ARG A 85 -14.99 -0.44 -10.61
N ARG A 86 -16.27 -0.33 -10.99
CA ARG A 86 -17.32 -1.29 -10.68
C ARG A 86 -17.18 -2.51 -11.61
N GLY A 87 -17.15 -3.73 -11.06
CA GLY A 87 -17.21 -4.98 -11.85
C GLY A 87 -15.92 -5.41 -12.58
N SER A 88 -15.99 -6.52 -13.33
CA SER A 88 -14.84 -7.27 -13.87
C SER A 88 -14.29 -6.73 -15.20
N MET A 89 -13.21 -5.94 -15.16
CA MET A 89 -12.31 -5.74 -16.31
C MET A 89 -11.03 -5.01 -15.87
N MET A 90 -9.87 -5.65 -15.99
CA MET A 90 -8.89 -5.49 -17.11
C MET A 90 -7.67 -6.40 -16.86
N GLY A 91 -7.04 -6.88 -17.94
CA GLY A 91 -5.74 -7.55 -17.91
C GLY A 91 -4.61 -6.55 -17.62
N MET A 92 -3.51 -7.05 -17.08
CA MET A 92 -2.34 -6.25 -16.69
C MET A 92 -1.65 -5.65 -17.91
N SER A 93 -1.40 -4.34 -17.92
CA SER A 93 -0.50 -3.69 -18.88
C SER A 93 0.96 -3.78 -18.41
N SER A 94 1.86 -3.96 -19.36
CA SER A 94 3.24 -4.46 -19.21
C SER A 94 4.32 -3.42 -18.86
N ASP A 95 3.99 -2.17 -18.54
CA ASP A 95 4.97 -1.08 -18.54
C ASP A 95 5.44 -0.54 -17.16
N ASP A 96 4.98 -1.08 -16.02
CA ASP A 96 5.42 -0.64 -14.66
C ASP A 96 5.58 -1.82 -13.67
N VAL A 97 6.11 -2.92 -14.18
CA VAL A 97 5.79 -4.27 -13.73
C VAL A 97 6.52 -4.70 -12.44
N ARG A 98 7.76 -4.26 -12.19
CA ARG A 98 8.53 -4.73 -11.00
C ARG A 98 7.95 -4.29 -9.66
N GLY A 99 7.82 -2.98 -9.43
CA GLY A 99 7.34 -2.43 -8.16
C GLY A 99 5.84 -2.65 -7.94
N THR A 100 5.08 -2.82 -9.01
CA THR A 100 3.64 -3.09 -8.95
C THR A 100 3.33 -4.58 -8.74
N ILE A 101 4.16 -5.50 -9.28
CA ILE A 101 3.94 -6.95 -9.12
C ILE A 101 3.88 -7.38 -7.66
N MET A 102 4.74 -6.83 -6.79
CA MET A 102 4.81 -7.30 -5.41
C MET A 102 3.51 -7.07 -4.61
N TYR A 103 2.66 -6.13 -5.04
CA TYR A 103 1.36 -5.88 -4.43
C TYR A 103 0.25 -6.80 -4.96
N ILE A 104 0.55 -7.68 -5.91
CA ILE A 104 -0.42 -8.56 -6.54
C ILE A 104 -0.60 -9.80 -5.65
N PRO A 105 -1.84 -10.10 -5.22
CA PRO A 105 -2.11 -11.29 -4.43
C PRO A 105 -2.06 -12.57 -5.28
N PRO A 106 -1.81 -13.74 -4.67
CA PRO A 106 -1.65 -15.01 -5.40
C PRO A 106 -2.86 -15.40 -6.25
N GLU A 107 -4.08 -15.15 -5.78
CA GLU A 107 -5.32 -15.43 -6.52
C GLU A 107 -5.47 -14.56 -7.78
N ARG A 108 -4.82 -13.40 -7.85
CA ARG A 108 -4.80 -12.54 -9.04
C ARG A 108 -3.79 -13.01 -10.08
N VAL A 109 -2.75 -13.74 -9.68
CA VAL A 109 -1.80 -14.37 -10.62
C VAL A 109 -2.47 -15.52 -11.37
N HIS A 110 -3.29 -16.32 -10.67
CA HIS A 110 -4.06 -17.42 -11.25
C HIS A 110 -5.48 -17.01 -11.68
N TYR A 111 -5.68 -15.75 -12.03
CA TYR A 111 -7.01 -15.21 -12.31
C TYR A 111 -7.75 -16.03 -13.38
N ASP A 112 -8.90 -16.59 -13.00
CA ASP A 112 -9.87 -17.21 -13.90
C ASP A 112 -11.15 -16.36 -13.91
N ARG A 113 -11.68 -16.09 -15.11
CA ARG A 113 -12.92 -15.32 -15.27
C ARG A 113 -14.14 -16.05 -14.69
N VAL A 114 -14.06 -17.38 -14.55
CA VAL A 114 -15.16 -18.21 -14.04
C VAL A 114 -15.24 -18.18 -12.50
N THR A 115 -14.13 -17.95 -11.81
CA THR A 115 -14.07 -17.89 -10.33
C THR A 115 -14.30 -16.48 -9.77
N HIS A 116 -14.73 -15.54 -10.61
CA HIS A 116 -14.91 -14.14 -10.26
C HIS A 116 -16.09 -13.90 -9.30
N HIS A 117 -15.83 -13.95 -8.00
CA HIS A 117 -16.81 -13.55 -6.99
C HIS A 117 -16.88 -12.01 -6.84
N LYS A 118 -18.04 -11.49 -6.41
CA LYS A 118 -18.32 -10.04 -6.30
C LYS A 118 -17.26 -9.25 -5.52
N ASN A 119 -16.63 -9.89 -4.54
CA ASN A 119 -15.65 -9.27 -3.65
C ASN A 119 -14.19 -9.49 -4.07
N PHE A 120 -13.92 -10.09 -5.23
CA PHE A 120 -12.56 -10.47 -5.64
C PHE A 120 -11.58 -9.29 -5.57
N TYR A 121 -11.90 -8.18 -6.22
CA TYR A 121 -11.01 -7.02 -6.23
C TYR A 121 -10.97 -6.26 -4.90
N VAL A 122 -11.99 -6.43 -4.05
CA VAL A 122 -11.98 -5.92 -2.69
C VAL A 122 -10.90 -6.66 -1.89
N LEU A 123 -10.85 -7.99 -1.97
CA LEU A 123 -9.81 -8.79 -1.30
C LEU A 123 -8.41 -8.49 -1.85
N VAL A 124 -8.30 -8.25 -3.16
CA VAL A 124 -7.05 -7.81 -3.80
C VAL A 124 -6.54 -6.50 -3.18
N ASP A 125 -7.43 -5.54 -2.93
CA ASP A 125 -7.04 -4.30 -2.26
C ASP A 125 -6.60 -4.55 -0.81
N ILE A 126 -7.27 -5.45 -0.08
CA ILE A 126 -6.90 -5.77 1.32
C ILE A 126 -5.49 -6.38 1.39
N TYR A 127 -5.14 -7.27 0.47
CA TYR A 127 -3.79 -7.83 0.39
C TYR A 127 -2.74 -6.73 0.17
N ALA A 128 -2.97 -5.88 -0.85
CA ALA A 128 -2.06 -4.80 -1.20
C ALA A 128 -1.94 -3.76 -0.06
N LEU A 129 -3.05 -3.45 0.62
CA LEU A 129 -3.07 -2.60 1.81
C LEU A 129 -2.17 -3.17 2.92
N GLY A 130 -2.20 -4.48 3.16
CA GLY A 130 -1.33 -5.11 4.16
C GLY A 130 0.15 -4.91 3.89
N LEU A 131 0.58 -5.11 2.63
CA LEU A 131 1.97 -4.88 2.22
C LEU A 131 2.36 -3.40 2.33
N LEU A 132 1.46 -2.50 1.89
CA LEU A 132 1.65 -1.06 2.00
C LEU A 132 1.83 -0.61 3.46
N ILE A 133 0.97 -1.09 4.37
CA ILE A 133 1.06 -0.80 5.80
C ILE A 133 2.37 -1.35 6.38
N TRP A 134 2.80 -2.54 5.98
CA TRP A 134 4.07 -3.10 6.43
C TRP A 134 5.26 -2.19 6.06
N GLU A 135 5.31 -1.67 4.82
CA GLU A 135 6.39 -0.75 4.39
C GLU A 135 6.38 0.57 5.18
N LEU A 136 5.20 1.12 5.49
CA LEU A 136 5.08 2.30 6.35
C LEU A 136 5.61 2.03 7.77
N LEU A 137 5.22 0.89 8.35
CA LEU A 137 5.65 0.50 9.69
C LEU A 137 7.15 0.25 9.75
N TYR A 138 7.71 -0.42 8.73
CA TYR A 138 9.14 -0.67 8.64
C TYR A 138 9.92 0.66 8.62
N TYR A 139 9.48 1.61 7.80
CA TYR A 139 10.11 2.92 7.70
C TYR A 139 10.02 3.72 9.00
N VAL A 140 8.86 3.76 9.65
CA VAL A 140 8.72 4.47 10.93
C VAL A 140 9.64 3.85 12.00
N HIS A 141 9.71 2.52 12.05
CA HIS A 141 10.53 1.79 13.00
C HIS A 141 12.04 1.97 12.74
N HIS A 142 12.51 1.63 11.53
CA HIS A 142 13.95 1.58 11.21
C HIS A 142 14.49 2.89 10.64
N GLY A 143 13.65 3.69 9.98
CA GLY A 143 14.08 4.89 9.26
C GLY A 143 14.66 4.61 7.87
N GLU A 144 14.45 3.39 7.38
CA GLU A 144 14.96 2.93 6.10
C GLU A 144 13.81 2.75 5.12
N ASN A 145 13.99 3.25 3.90
CA ASN A 145 13.08 2.95 2.80
C ASN A 145 13.46 1.60 2.22
N ILE A 146 12.61 0.60 2.42
CA ILE A 146 12.73 -0.73 1.82
C ILE A 146 11.37 -1.18 1.34
N THR A 147 11.35 -1.93 0.25
CA THR A 147 10.17 -2.58 -0.28
C THR A 147 9.99 -3.99 0.29
N CYS A 148 8.76 -4.51 0.25
CA CYS A 148 8.52 -5.92 0.58
C CYS A 148 9.34 -6.87 -0.31
N MET A 149 9.55 -6.53 -1.58
CA MET A 149 10.34 -7.34 -2.50
C MET A 149 11.82 -7.39 -2.09
N GLU A 150 12.41 -6.23 -1.77
CA GLU A 150 13.82 -6.14 -1.36
C GLU A 150 14.11 -6.90 -0.06
N ILE A 151 13.21 -6.86 0.93
CA ILE A 151 13.44 -7.57 2.20
C ILE A 151 13.21 -9.09 2.09
N ILE A 152 12.25 -9.52 1.28
CA ILE A 152 11.91 -10.95 1.14
C ILE A 152 12.88 -11.64 0.17
N MET A 153 13.25 -10.94 -0.91
CA MET A 153 14.02 -11.47 -2.03
C MET A 153 15.13 -10.50 -2.47
N PRO A 154 16.15 -10.25 -1.63
CA PRO A 154 17.18 -9.22 -1.87
C PRO A 154 18.00 -9.45 -3.15
N ASP A 155 18.18 -10.72 -3.55
CA ASP A 155 18.93 -11.10 -4.75
C ASP A 155 18.05 -11.28 -6.00
N CYS A 156 16.75 -10.99 -5.91
CA CYS A 156 15.80 -11.21 -7.00
C CYS A 156 16.02 -10.23 -8.15
N VAL A 157 16.34 -10.77 -9.31
CA VAL A 157 16.61 -9.98 -10.51
C VAL A 157 15.51 -10.12 -11.58
N GLU A 158 14.61 -11.09 -11.46
CA GLU A 158 13.57 -11.36 -12.44
C GLU A 158 12.15 -11.35 -11.85
N ASP A 159 11.24 -10.62 -12.48
CA ASP A 159 9.84 -10.44 -12.07
C ASP A 159 9.08 -11.77 -11.91
N LYS A 160 9.44 -12.77 -12.72
CA LYS A 160 8.84 -14.11 -12.67
C LYS A 160 9.13 -14.83 -11.35
N GLU A 161 10.28 -14.57 -10.72
CA GLU A 161 10.64 -15.16 -9.43
C GLU A 161 9.76 -14.61 -8.32
N VAL A 162 9.43 -13.31 -8.38
CA VAL A 162 8.48 -12.67 -7.45
C VAL A 162 7.11 -13.33 -7.55
N LEU A 163 6.58 -13.53 -8.77
CA LEU A 163 5.29 -14.19 -8.98
C LEU A 163 5.29 -15.65 -8.49
N ILE A 164 6.39 -16.39 -8.66
CA ILE A 164 6.55 -17.75 -8.12
C ILE A 164 6.54 -17.72 -6.59
N SER A 165 7.23 -16.77 -5.96
CA SER A 165 7.23 -16.60 -4.51
C SER A 165 5.84 -16.27 -3.96
N ILE A 166 5.10 -15.37 -4.63
CA ILE A 166 3.72 -15.00 -4.29
C ILE A 166 2.81 -16.24 -4.37
N THR A 167 2.79 -16.92 -5.52
CA THR A 167 1.90 -18.08 -5.75
C THR A 167 2.22 -19.29 -4.89
N SER A 168 3.48 -19.45 -4.47
CA SER A 168 3.88 -20.48 -3.51
C SER A 168 3.59 -20.11 -2.04
N GLY A 169 3.07 -18.92 -1.76
CA GLY A 169 2.77 -18.43 -0.42
C GLY A 169 4.03 -18.06 0.40
N LYS A 170 5.18 -17.91 -0.25
CA LYS A 170 6.46 -17.57 0.39
C LYS A 170 6.74 -16.07 0.44
N PHE A 171 5.97 -15.27 -0.30
CA PHE A 171 6.07 -13.82 -0.30
C PHE A 171 5.40 -13.22 0.94
N VAL A 172 6.05 -13.37 2.10
CA VAL A 172 5.57 -12.87 3.40
C VAL A 172 6.66 -12.01 4.05
N PRO A 173 6.42 -10.70 4.27
CA PRO A 173 7.39 -9.83 4.93
C PRO A 173 7.65 -10.23 6.39
N PRO A 174 8.88 -10.08 6.90
CA PRO A 174 9.18 -10.38 8.30
C PRO A 174 8.44 -9.40 9.21
N CYS A 175 7.81 -9.89 10.28
CA CYS A 175 6.99 -9.08 11.19
C CYS A 175 7.50 -9.10 12.64
N ASP A 176 8.74 -9.55 12.83
CA ASP A 176 9.35 -9.88 14.11
C ASP A 176 9.53 -8.63 14.98
N PHE A 177 9.75 -7.49 14.31
CA PHE A 177 9.88 -6.15 14.90
C PHE A 177 8.55 -5.52 15.34
N LEU A 178 7.41 -6.14 15.02
CA LEU A 178 6.08 -5.61 15.31
C LEU A 178 5.44 -6.29 16.53
N PRO A 179 4.59 -5.60 17.29
CA PRO A 179 3.77 -6.22 18.34
C PRO A 179 2.81 -7.28 17.78
N ASP A 180 2.51 -8.32 18.57
CA ASP A 180 1.66 -9.45 18.15
C ASP A 180 0.31 -9.06 17.57
N VAL A 181 -0.32 -8.01 18.10
CA VAL A 181 -1.60 -7.51 17.59
C VAL A 181 -1.48 -7.01 16.15
N VAL A 182 -0.38 -6.33 15.83
CA VAL A 182 -0.10 -5.82 14.48
C VAL A 182 0.27 -6.97 13.54
N ARG A 183 1.06 -7.93 14.02
CA ARG A 183 1.37 -9.16 13.26
C ARG A 183 0.10 -9.91 12.84
N LYS A 184 -0.83 -10.09 13.79
CA LYS A 184 -2.12 -10.76 13.52
C LYS A 184 -2.97 -9.98 12.52
N PHE A 185 -3.00 -8.65 12.64
CA PHE A 185 -3.69 -7.79 11.68
C PHE A 185 -3.11 -7.95 10.27
N LEU A 186 -1.79 -7.81 10.09
CA LEU A 186 -1.15 -7.97 8.78
C LEU A 186 -1.33 -9.39 8.23
N GLY A 187 -1.21 -10.42 9.07
CA GLY A 187 -1.46 -11.80 8.69
C GLY A 187 -2.89 -12.03 8.18
N SER A 188 -3.88 -11.33 8.74
CA SER A 188 -5.27 -11.39 8.26
C SER A 188 -5.47 -10.75 6.88
N CYS A 189 -4.60 -9.79 6.49
CA CYS A 189 -4.61 -9.21 5.15
C CYS A 189 -4.05 -10.16 4.09
N TRP A 190 -3.06 -10.97 4.44
CA TRP A 190 -2.32 -11.82 3.47
C TRP A 190 -2.84 -13.26 3.36
N HIS A 191 -3.60 -13.72 4.36
CA HIS A 191 -4.15 -15.07 4.42
C HIS A 191 -5.68 -15.04 4.47
N LEU A 192 -6.28 -14.35 3.50
CA LEU A 192 -7.73 -14.28 3.34
C LEU A 192 -8.25 -15.69 3.01
N LYS A 193 -9.12 -16.22 3.88
CA LYS A 193 -9.81 -17.50 3.71
C LYS A 193 -11.26 -17.28 3.29
#